data_AF-T0SHC7-F1
#
_entry.id   AF-T0SHC7-F1
#
_cell.length_a   1.000
_cell.length_b   1.000
_cell.length_c   1.000
_cell.angle_alpha   90.00
_cell.angle_beta   90.00
_cell.angle_gamma   90.00
#
_symmetry.space_group_name_H-M   'P 1'
#
loop_
_entity.id
_entity.type
_entity.pdbx_description
1 polymer ?
#
loop_
_entity_poly.entity_id
_entity_poly.type
_entity_poly.pdbx_seq_one_letter_code
_entity_poly.pdbx_strand_id
1 'polypeptide(L)'
;MDSKLNRRSLFKSAMLGLTTFIAVPKAFAAACAVSPEPAGKKVAKNKERLDYVVNADDAKGNAKYKAGDNCANCKFYKADAGTPGYGKCPMMANKYVSACGWCKSYAKKA
;
A
#
# COMPACT_ATOMS: atom_id res chain seq x y z
N MET A 1 21.36 21.30 -56.98
CA MET A 1 22.32 21.15 -55.85
C MET A 1 21.50 21.02 -54.59
N ASP A 2 21.13 19.80 -54.25
CA ASP A 2 20.26 19.50 -53.12
C ASP A 2 21.10 19.37 -51.84
N SER A 3 20.89 20.32 -50.95
CA SER A 3 21.70 20.58 -49.75
C SER A 3 21.59 19.45 -48.73
N LYS A 4 22.73 18.80 -48.45
CA LYS A 4 22.91 17.85 -47.34
C LYS A 4 22.64 18.55 -46.00
N LEU A 5 21.45 18.35 -45.44
CA LEU A 5 21.12 18.79 -44.09
C LEU A 5 21.99 18.02 -43.08
N ASN A 6 22.87 18.76 -42.42
CA ASN A 6 23.91 18.26 -41.54
C ASN A 6 23.33 17.93 -40.16
N ARG A 7 23.34 16.63 -39.79
CA ARG A 7 22.98 16.09 -38.46
C ARG A 7 23.61 16.85 -37.29
N ARG A 8 24.74 17.55 -37.51
CA ARG A 8 25.44 18.33 -36.48
C ARG A 8 24.78 19.67 -36.15
N SER A 9 23.95 20.23 -37.04
CA SER A 9 23.24 21.49 -36.78
C SER A 9 22.01 21.32 -35.88
N LEU A 10 21.50 20.09 -35.75
CA LEU A 10 20.38 19.77 -34.85
C LEU A 10 20.83 19.59 -33.39
N PHE A 11 22.14 19.49 -33.14
CA PHE A 11 22.68 19.22 -31.80
C PHE A 11 22.98 20.48 -30.97
N LYS A 12 22.69 21.69 -31.48
CA LYS A 12 23.06 22.97 -30.84
C LYS A 12 21.91 23.90 -30.47
N SER A 13 20.65 23.54 -30.75
CA SER A 13 19.52 24.42 -30.48
C SER A 13 18.48 23.73 -29.60
N ALA A 14 18.58 23.98 -28.29
CA ALA A 14 17.46 24.24 -27.37
C ALA A 14 17.90 24.07 -25.91
N MET A 15 18.72 24.99 -25.41
CA MET A 15 18.61 25.38 -23.99
C MET A 15 17.44 26.35 -23.85
N LEU A 16 16.71 26.23 -22.73
CA LEU A 16 15.83 27.20 -22.04
C LEU A 16 14.36 26.72 -21.89
N GLY A 17 14.01 26.42 -20.63
CA GLY A 17 12.65 26.13 -20.16
C GLY A 17 12.70 25.29 -18.88
N LEU A 18 13.05 25.87 -17.73
CA LEU A 18 12.11 26.42 -16.73
C LEU A 18 11.06 25.40 -16.23
N THR A 19 11.36 24.70 -15.14
CA THR A 19 10.61 24.66 -13.87
C THR A 19 10.99 23.40 -13.09
N THR A 20 11.42 23.58 -11.85
CA THR A 20 11.62 22.52 -10.87
C THR A 20 10.28 21.89 -10.52
N PHE A 21 9.92 20.79 -11.17
CA PHE A 21 8.86 19.92 -10.66
C PHE A 21 9.45 19.02 -9.57
N ILE A 22 9.58 19.57 -8.36
CA ILE A 22 9.56 18.72 -7.16
C ILE A 22 8.11 18.26 -7.02
N ALA A 23 7.73 17.23 -7.76
CA ALA A 23 6.56 16.46 -7.44
C ALA A 23 6.89 15.67 -6.17
N VAL A 24 6.67 16.30 -5.01
CA VAL A 24 6.51 15.55 -3.76
C VAL A 24 5.26 14.70 -3.99
N PRO A 25 5.34 13.36 -4.12
CA PRO A 25 4.15 12.60 -3.90
C PRO A 25 3.83 12.84 -2.43
N LYS A 26 2.82 13.68 -2.17
CA LYS A 26 2.08 13.58 -0.91
C LYS A 26 1.57 12.15 -0.90
N ALA A 27 2.35 11.24 -0.33
CA ALA A 27 1.84 10.05 0.30
C ALA A 27 0.97 10.56 1.45
N PHE A 28 -0.23 11.04 1.08
CA PHE A 28 -1.32 11.03 2.02
C PHE A 28 -1.33 9.60 2.54
N ALA A 29 -1.06 9.44 3.83
CA ALA A 29 -1.64 8.36 4.58
C ALA A 29 -3.15 8.52 4.41
N ALA A 30 -3.67 8.09 3.26
CA ALA A 30 -5.08 8.00 3.02
C ALA A 30 -5.55 7.06 4.13
N ALA A 31 -6.36 7.60 5.05
CA ALA A 31 -7.00 6.81 6.07
C ALA A 31 -7.61 5.60 5.36
N CYS A 32 -7.11 4.42 5.68
CA CYS A 32 -7.44 3.24 4.91
C CYS A 32 -8.92 2.93 5.19
N ALA A 33 -9.78 3.16 4.19
CA ALA A 33 -11.21 2.99 4.34
C ALA A 33 -11.53 1.50 4.54
N VAL A 34 -11.93 1.16 5.76
CA VAL A 34 -12.32 -0.23 6.10
C VAL A 34 -13.53 -0.61 5.26
N SER A 35 -13.37 -1.63 4.43
CA SER A 35 -14.47 -2.21 3.67
C SER A 35 -15.42 -2.98 4.61
N PRO A 36 -16.72 -3.10 4.28
CA PRO A 36 -17.64 -3.90 5.07
C PRO A 36 -17.23 -5.37 5.10
N GLU A 37 -17.56 -6.06 6.19
CA GLU A 37 -17.22 -7.47 6.37
C GLU A 37 -17.85 -8.31 5.24
N PRO A 38 -17.06 -9.14 4.53
CA PRO A 38 -17.57 -9.94 3.42
C PRO A 38 -18.52 -11.03 3.91
N ALA A 39 -19.73 -11.05 3.36
CA ALA A 39 -20.76 -12.02 3.70
C ALA A 39 -20.29 -13.47 3.44
N GLY A 40 -20.55 -14.36 4.40
CA GLY A 40 -20.23 -15.80 4.28
C GLY A 40 -18.74 -16.13 4.38
N LYS A 41 -17.86 -15.16 4.67
CA LYS A 41 -16.43 -15.40 4.88
C LYS A 41 -16.10 -15.38 6.38
N LYS A 42 -15.16 -16.23 6.79
CA LYS A 42 -14.66 -16.24 8.17
C LYS A 42 -13.65 -15.11 8.37
N VAL A 43 -14.09 -13.97 8.90
CA VAL A 43 -13.22 -12.86 9.24
C VAL A 43 -12.55 -13.07 10.59
N ALA A 44 -11.28 -12.68 10.66
CA ALA A 44 -10.47 -12.87 11.83
C ALA A 44 -10.83 -11.84 12.91
N LYS A 45 -10.98 -12.30 14.15
CA LYS A 45 -11.26 -11.46 15.34
C LYS A 45 -10.22 -11.68 16.45
N ASN A 46 -9.01 -12.11 16.06
CA ASN A 46 -8.00 -12.64 16.99
C ASN A 46 -7.26 -11.51 17.75
N LYS A 47 -8.03 -10.77 18.57
CA LYS A 47 -7.51 -9.72 19.43
C LYS A 47 -6.67 -10.30 20.57
N GLU A 48 -7.08 -11.43 21.15
CA GLU A 48 -6.41 -12.01 22.33
C GLU A 48 -4.98 -12.48 22.05
N ARG A 49 -4.70 -13.06 20.88
CA ARG A 49 -3.37 -13.64 20.59
C ARG A 49 -2.46 -12.71 19.81
N LEU A 50 -3.03 -11.92 18.90
CA LEU A 50 -2.28 -11.17 17.90
C LEU A 50 -2.58 -9.67 17.89
N ASP A 51 -3.37 -9.18 18.86
CA ASP A 51 -3.80 -7.77 18.93
C ASP A 51 -4.37 -7.28 17.60
N TYR A 52 -5.09 -8.16 16.88
CA TYR A 52 -5.60 -7.80 15.56
C TYR A 52 -6.69 -6.75 15.66
N VAL A 53 -6.55 -5.72 14.84
CA VAL A 53 -7.53 -4.65 14.65
C VAL A 53 -7.89 -4.55 13.17
N VAL A 54 -9.15 -4.24 12.89
CA VAL A 54 -9.67 -4.13 11.52
C VAL A 54 -9.22 -2.82 10.85
N ASN A 55 -8.95 -1.79 11.66
CA ASN A 55 -8.33 -0.55 11.27
C ASN A 55 -6.97 -0.40 11.96
N ALA A 56 -5.90 -0.24 11.18
CA ALA A 56 -4.55 0.00 11.66
C ALA A 56 -4.44 1.22 12.59
N ASP A 57 -5.31 2.22 12.46
CA ASP A 57 -5.34 3.37 13.36
C ASP A 57 -5.65 2.99 14.82
N ASP A 58 -6.38 1.89 15.04
CA ASP A 58 -6.70 1.40 16.39
C ASP A 58 -5.47 0.73 17.04
N ALA A 59 -4.42 0.43 16.27
CA ALA A 59 -3.18 -0.15 16.76
C ALA A 59 -2.17 0.90 17.27
N LYS A 60 -2.49 2.20 17.22
CA LYS A 60 -1.59 3.30 17.67
C LYS A 60 -1.07 3.15 19.10
N GLY A 61 -1.83 2.47 19.97
CA GLY A 61 -1.40 2.17 21.35
C GLY A 61 -0.42 0.99 21.47
N ASN A 62 -0.18 0.24 20.41
CA ASN A 62 0.72 -0.91 20.43
C ASN A 62 2.15 -0.49 20.11
N ALA A 63 3.11 -0.83 20.98
CA ALA A 63 4.52 -0.47 20.80
C ALA A 63 5.16 -1.00 19.50
N LYS A 64 4.59 -2.05 18.89
CA LYS A 64 5.07 -2.60 17.61
C LYS A 64 4.47 -1.93 16.37
N TYR A 65 3.40 -1.16 16.53
CA TYR A 65 2.74 -0.50 15.41
C TYR A 65 3.55 0.71 14.95
N LYS A 66 3.68 0.88 13.63
CA LYS A 66 4.21 2.10 13.01
C LYS A 66 3.16 2.66 12.06
N ALA A 67 3.10 4.00 11.98
CA ALA A 67 2.18 4.67 11.08
C ALA A 67 2.41 4.21 9.63
N GLY A 68 1.32 3.78 8.98
CA GLY A 68 1.35 3.24 7.62
C GLY A 68 1.49 1.71 7.56
N ASP A 69 1.73 1.01 8.67
CA ASP A 69 1.69 -0.45 8.69
C ASP A 69 0.25 -0.94 8.55
N ASN A 70 -0.03 -1.77 7.56
CA ASN A 70 -1.35 -2.36 7.36
C ASN A 70 -1.24 -3.76 6.74
N CYS A 71 -2.36 -4.48 6.66
CA CYS A 71 -2.37 -5.79 6.05
C CYS A 71 -2.04 -5.72 4.55
N ALA A 72 -2.48 -4.68 3.83
CA ALA A 72 -2.20 -4.54 2.40
C ALA A 72 -0.69 -4.52 2.07
N ASN A 73 0.15 -3.93 2.93
CA ASN A 73 1.61 -3.90 2.80
C ASN A 73 2.34 -4.97 3.66
N CYS A 74 1.61 -5.91 4.26
CA CYS A 74 2.17 -7.01 5.04
C CYS A 74 2.53 -8.22 4.17
N LYS A 75 3.70 -8.84 4.38
CA LYS A 75 4.20 -9.98 3.60
C LYS A 75 3.31 -11.22 3.66
N PHE A 76 2.48 -11.34 4.70
CA PHE A 76 1.60 -12.49 4.90
C PHE A 76 0.22 -12.32 4.28
N TYR A 77 -0.15 -11.10 3.89
CA TYR A 77 -1.46 -10.82 3.34
C TYR A 77 -1.58 -11.35 1.91
N LYS A 78 -2.59 -12.20 1.68
CA LYS A 78 -2.95 -12.72 0.38
C LYS A 78 -4.29 -12.13 -0.04
N ALA A 79 -4.25 -11.15 -0.94
CA ALA A 79 -5.45 -10.55 -1.52
C ALA A 79 -6.32 -11.63 -2.19
N ASP A 80 -7.64 -11.49 -2.08
CA ASP A 80 -8.61 -12.35 -2.75
C ASP A 80 -9.45 -11.49 -3.70
N ALA A 81 -9.37 -11.78 -5.01
CA ALA A 81 -10.07 -11.02 -6.03
C ALA A 81 -11.59 -11.07 -5.87
N GLY A 82 -12.13 -12.15 -5.28
CA GLY A 82 -13.56 -12.28 -4.99
C GLY A 82 -14.01 -11.61 -3.69
N THR A 83 -13.08 -10.98 -2.95
CA THR A 83 -13.36 -10.37 -1.64
C THR A 83 -12.61 -9.03 -1.51
N PRO A 84 -12.98 -7.98 -2.27
CA PRO A 84 -12.28 -6.70 -2.27
C PRO A 84 -12.22 -6.09 -0.86
N GLY A 85 -11.07 -5.51 -0.52
CA GLY A 85 -10.81 -4.96 0.82
C GLY A 85 -10.43 -6.01 1.88
N TYR A 86 -10.50 -7.30 1.55
CA TYR A 86 -10.09 -8.38 2.45
C TYR A 86 -9.16 -9.38 1.76
N GLY A 87 -8.37 -10.06 2.58
CA GLY A 87 -7.45 -11.09 2.11
C GLY A 87 -7.18 -12.13 3.19
N LYS A 88 -6.75 -13.31 2.80
CA LYS A 88 -6.41 -14.38 3.74
C LYS A 88 -5.03 -14.12 4.35
N CYS A 89 -4.90 -14.39 5.65
CA CYS A 89 -3.61 -14.29 6.35
C CYS A 89 -3.30 -15.62 7.06
N PRO A 90 -2.14 -16.27 6.79
CA PRO A 90 -1.76 -17.53 7.43
C PRO A 90 -1.55 -17.36 8.95
N MET A 91 -1.08 -16.20 9.40
CA MET A 91 -0.96 -15.89 10.84
C MET A 91 -2.31 -15.85 11.56
N MET A 92 -3.39 -15.62 10.81
CA MET A 92 -4.76 -15.58 11.31
C MET A 92 -5.51 -16.89 11.05
N ALA A 93 -4.78 -18.02 10.98
CA ALA A 93 -5.32 -19.34 10.68
C ALA A 93 -6.11 -19.37 9.35
N ASN A 94 -5.59 -18.69 8.32
CA ASN A 94 -6.21 -18.55 6.99
C ASN A 94 -7.59 -17.89 6.98
N LYS A 95 -7.96 -17.19 8.06
CA LYS A 95 -9.14 -16.30 8.08
C LYS A 95 -8.89 -15.04 7.25
N TYR A 96 -9.98 -14.39 6.85
CA TYR A 96 -9.94 -13.13 6.13
C TYR A 96 -9.62 -11.97 7.10
N VAL A 97 -8.73 -11.08 6.68
CA VAL A 97 -8.39 -9.84 7.36
C VAL A 97 -8.65 -8.66 6.44
N SER A 98 -8.99 -7.52 7.01
CA SER A 98 -9.12 -6.25 6.30
C SER A 98 -7.77 -5.84 5.75
N ALA A 99 -7.72 -5.36 4.52
CA ALA A 99 -6.52 -4.75 3.92
C ALA A 99 -5.99 -3.58 4.77
N CYS A 100 -6.90 -2.89 5.46
CA CYS A 100 -6.61 -1.77 6.36
C CYS A 100 -6.29 -2.20 7.78
N GLY A 101 -6.37 -3.49 8.11
CA GLY A 101 -6.14 -3.99 9.45
C GLY A 101 -4.67 -4.06 9.83
N TRP A 102 -4.40 -4.35 11.09
CA TRP A 102 -3.04 -4.57 11.61
C TRP A 102 -3.05 -5.66 12.68
N CYS A 103 -1.93 -6.38 12.85
CA CYS A 103 -1.71 -7.30 13.98
C CYS A 103 -0.25 -7.25 14.45
N LYS A 104 0.00 -7.73 15.67
CA LYS A 104 1.33 -7.80 16.31
C LYS A 104 2.36 -8.60 15.51
N SER A 105 1.93 -9.52 14.65
CA SER A 105 2.78 -10.30 13.74
C SER A 105 3.01 -9.65 12.38
N TYR A 106 2.65 -8.36 12.24
CA TYR A 106 2.94 -7.59 11.05
C TYR A 106 4.42 -7.70 10.66
N ALA A 107 4.64 -7.89 9.37
CA ALA A 107 5.96 -7.84 8.77
C ALA A 107 5.83 -7.20 7.40
N LYS A 108 6.55 -6.09 7.20
CA LYS A 108 6.55 -5.35 5.95
C LYS A 108 6.97 -6.26 4.78
N LYS A 109 6.33 -6.09 3.62
CA LYS A 109 6.83 -6.66 2.36
C LYS A 109 8.24 -6.13 2.09
N ALA A 110 9.12 -7.01 1.63
CA ALA A 110 10.44 -6.62 1.12
C ALA A 110 10.28 -5.86 -0.20
#